data_AF-A0A7V0TZ70-F1
#
_entry.id   AF-A0A7V0TZ70-F1
#
_cell.length_a   1.000
_cell.length_b   1.000
_cell.length_c   1.000
_cell.angle_alpha   90.00
_cell.angle_beta   90.00
_cell.angle_gamma   90.00
#
_symmetry.space_group_name_H-M   'P 1'
#
loop_
_entity.id
_entity.type
_entity.pdbx_description
1 polymer ?
#
loop_
_entity_poly.entity_id
_entity_poly.type
_entity_poly.pdbx_seq_one_letter_code
_entity_poly.pdbx_strand_id
1 'polypeptide(L)'
;MIETLQSEIEKDWGKRPSDIKIEDKTIGIFFKVERLWDDQGQFDQKVYEQMINIQRTVERVVISSDLDLETISVTASGEDSLKNIVHRRSFEEIRKKRAGVVAWHQVFNEDQIEQMPCWEWAEFDQAVYHYEISQLDDLLDLIQEKILINLGLSVQIALSEDGQSLGISFLESVLWSDDLVLPEVNNRILAILQQALLILIKSPNPVEKVNITAVGLDSWYNFTVTDEVENMRLRAQAALTPQEHRERITEQSNMFWQWPVGGVVSFYNQDMLMGKSIQTVKRRLNQPINPSLDQERLQIEVFFYDDLPDYLQADPIIQRIMHSLEDLVLLSGQKIDTIQMRLKTHHNQICWQQSLDTARTYRMGLMDEAEYANSYFFAKEDKCL
;
A
#
# COMPACT_ATOMS: atom_id res chain seq x y z
N MET A 1 24.71 30.26 14.56
CA MET A 1 25.44 28.98 14.53
C MET A 1 24.69 27.93 13.75
N ILE A 2 23.50 27.49 14.19
CA ILE A 2 22.68 26.50 13.48
C ILE A 2 22.42 26.91 12.03
N GLU A 3 21.98 28.16 11.79
CA GLU A 3 21.79 28.67 10.42
C GLU A 3 23.08 28.65 9.58
N THR A 4 24.22 28.98 10.19
CA THR A 4 25.54 28.91 9.55
C THR A 4 25.89 27.47 9.18
N LEU A 5 25.65 26.52 10.07
CA LEU A 5 25.88 25.10 9.82
C LEU A 5 24.97 24.56 8.72
N GLN A 6 23.68 24.89 8.75
CA GLN A 6 22.75 24.52 7.68
C GLN A 6 23.25 25.04 6.33
N SER A 7 23.60 26.33 6.25
CA SER A 7 24.07 26.95 5.01
C SER A 7 25.41 26.38 4.53
N GLU A 8 26.37 26.13 5.41
CA GLU A 8 27.68 25.61 5.02
C GLU A 8 27.61 24.13 4.64
N ILE A 9 26.77 23.33 5.31
CA ILE A 9 26.53 21.93 4.94
C ILE A 9 25.83 21.86 3.57
N GLU A 10 24.79 22.67 3.35
CA GLU A 10 24.08 22.71 2.06
C GLU A 10 25.00 23.18 0.93
N LYS A 11 25.85 24.19 1.19
CA LYS A 11 26.81 24.69 0.21
C LYS A 11 27.91 23.68 -0.11
N ASP A 12 28.47 23.01 0.89
CA ASP A 12 29.56 22.06 0.69
C ASP A 12 29.06 20.76 0.03
N TRP A 13 27.82 20.34 0.32
CA TRP A 13 27.35 18.99 0.00
C TRP A 13 26.06 18.93 -0.83
N GLY A 14 25.44 20.06 -1.13
CA GLY A 14 24.23 20.16 -1.95
C GLY A 14 22.96 19.60 -1.28
N LYS A 15 23.03 19.26 0.02
CA LYS A 15 21.89 18.77 0.80
C LYS A 15 21.77 19.54 2.09
N ARG A 16 20.56 20.06 2.34
CA ARG A 16 20.23 20.70 3.61
C ARG A 16 19.88 19.62 4.65
N PRO A 17 20.46 19.66 5.86
CA PRO A 17 20.03 18.80 6.96
C PRO A 17 18.54 19.00 7.27
N SER A 18 17.88 17.92 7.68
CA SER A 18 16.48 17.99 8.09
C SER A 18 16.35 18.68 9.44
N ASP A 19 17.28 18.41 10.37
CA ASP A 19 17.33 19.11 11.65
C ASP A 19 18.77 19.22 12.17
N ILE A 20 19.03 20.27 12.95
CA ILE A 20 20.29 20.46 13.70
C ILE A 20 19.93 20.97 15.09
N LYS A 21 20.35 20.23 16.12
CA LYS A 21 20.10 20.59 17.51
C LYS A 21 21.41 20.61 18.29
N ILE A 22 21.45 21.49 19.29
CA ILE A 22 22.54 21.58 20.25
C ILE A 22 21.91 21.45 21.63
N GLU A 23 22.30 20.43 22.38
CA GLU A 23 21.85 20.19 23.75
C GLU A 23 23.05 19.73 24.58
N ASP A 24 23.14 20.24 25.81
CA ASP A 24 24.31 20.10 26.68
C ASP A 24 25.63 20.44 25.96
N LYS A 25 26.39 19.39 25.61
CA LYS A 25 27.68 19.48 24.93
C LYS A 25 27.72 18.67 23.64
N THR A 26 26.57 18.24 23.14
CA THR A 26 26.47 17.57 21.84
C THR A 26 25.83 18.48 20.81
N ILE A 27 26.44 18.52 19.63
CA ILE A 27 25.77 18.94 18.41
C ILE A 27 25.30 17.71 17.61
N GLY A 28 24.01 17.63 17.37
CA GLY A 28 23.41 16.57 16.58
C GLY A 28 22.91 17.10 15.25
N ILE A 29 23.12 16.32 14.18
CA ILE A 29 22.61 16.59 12.84
C ILE A 29 21.80 15.39 12.37
N PHE A 30 20.56 15.64 11.95
CA PHE A 30 19.68 14.64 11.38
C PHE A 30 19.43 14.95 9.91
N PHE A 31 19.54 13.94 9.05
CA PHE A 31 19.18 14.08 7.64
C PHE A 31 18.54 12.81 7.08
N LYS A 32 17.68 13.03 6.09
CA LYS A 32 16.92 11.98 5.41
C LYS A 32 17.63 11.58 4.11
N VAL A 33 17.63 10.28 3.81
CA VAL A 33 18.15 9.69 2.57
C VAL A 33 17.13 8.74 1.98
N GLU A 34 17.20 8.53 0.66
CA GLU A 34 16.30 7.60 -0.02
C GLU A 34 16.61 6.15 0.35
N ARG A 35 17.91 5.79 0.42
CA ARG A 35 18.37 4.44 0.76
C ARG A 35 19.51 4.49 1.74
N LEU A 36 19.41 3.72 2.82
CA LEU A 36 20.54 3.48 3.73
C LEU A 36 21.37 2.27 3.31
N TRP A 37 20.75 1.35 2.60
CA TRP A 37 21.36 0.09 2.20
C TRP A 37 21.52 0.05 0.67
N ASP A 38 22.61 -0.54 0.21
CA ASP A 38 22.81 -0.80 -1.20
C ASP A 38 21.96 -2.00 -1.68
N ASP A 39 22.01 -2.29 -2.98
CA ASP A 39 21.26 -3.41 -3.57
C ASP A 39 21.73 -4.80 -3.07
N GLN A 40 22.85 -4.86 -2.35
CA GLN A 40 23.40 -6.07 -1.72
C GLN A 40 23.05 -6.17 -0.23
N GLY A 41 22.34 -5.17 0.33
CA GLY A 41 21.99 -5.09 1.74
C GLY A 41 23.16 -4.67 2.65
N GLN A 42 24.23 -4.12 2.07
CA GLN A 42 25.33 -3.51 2.82
C GLN A 42 25.06 -2.02 3.04
N PHE A 43 25.70 -1.42 4.04
CA PHE A 43 25.52 0.01 4.30
C PHE A 43 26.04 0.82 3.10
N ASP A 44 25.21 1.74 2.58
CA ASP A 44 25.58 2.49 1.37
C ASP A 44 26.78 3.40 1.66
N GLN A 45 27.90 3.08 1.02
CA GLN A 45 29.15 3.84 1.15
C GLN A 45 28.97 5.33 0.82
N LYS A 46 28.03 5.70 -0.08
CA LYS A 46 27.75 7.10 -0.38
C LYS A 46 27.12 7.82 0.80
N VAL A 47 26.23 7.15 1.54
CA VAL A 47 25.64 7.72 2.76
C VAL A 47 26.72 7.86 3.82
N TYR A 48 27.56 6.84 3.99
CA TYR A 48 28.70 6.90 4.90
C TYR A 48 29.63 8.10 4.61
N GLU A 49 30.03 8.26 3.35
CA GLU A 49 30.88 9.38 2.92
C GLU A 49 30.19 10.73 3.15
N GLN A 50 28.88 10.84 2.94
CA GLN A 50 28.09 12.03 3.25
C GLN A 50 28.12 12.34 4.75
N MET A 51 27.93 11.34 5.63
CA MET A 51 27.98 11.53 7.08
C MET A 51 29.35 12.07 7.52
N ILE A 52 30.45 11.49 7.03
CA ILE A 52 31.81 11.95 7.34
C ILE A 52 32.03 13.38 6.87
N ASN A 53 31.57 13.70 5.67
CA ASN A 53 31.76 15.01 5.07
C ASN A 53 30.98 16.10 5.82
N ILE A 54 29.75 15.81 6.24
CA ILE A 54 28.97 16.67 7.14
C ILE A 54 29.75 16.92 8.44
N GLN A 55 30.30 15.86 9.05
CA GLN A 55 31.11 16.02 10.26
C GLN A 55 32.31 16.95 10.04
N ARG A 56 33.01 16.84 8.91
CA ARG A 56 34.16 17.72 8.58
C ARG A 56 33.76 19.18 8.45
N THR A 57 32.61 19.47 7.85
CA THR A 57 32.09 20.85 7.77
C THR A 57 31.76 21.39 9.15
N VAL A 58 31.15 20.58 10.00
CA VAL A 58 30.81 20.98 11.38
C VAL A 58 32.07 21.18 12.21
N GLU A 59 33.06 20.31 12.08
CA GLU A 59 34.37 20.48 12.70
C GLU A 59 35.01 21.82 12.30
N ARG A 60 34.95 22.20 11.02
CA ARG A 60 35.47 23.49 10.53
C ARG A 60 34.77 24.67 11.19
N VAL A 61 33.44 24.64 11.25
CA VAL A 61 32.61 25.74 11.77
C VAL A 61 32.64 25.82 13.30
N VAL A 62 32.61 24.67 14.00
CA VAL A 62 32.58 24.61 15.47
C VAL A 62 33.95 24.88 16.08
N ILE A 63 35.05 24.38 15.50
CA ILE A 63 36.40 24.64 16.04
C ILE A 63 36.77 26.13 15.91
N SER A 64 36.13 26.86 14.99
CA SER A 64 36.28 28.32 14.88
C SER A 64 35.34 29.10 15.81
N SER A 65 34.59 28.42 16.69
CA SER A 65 33.65 29.01 17.63
C SER A 65 34.08 28.83 19.09
N ASP A 66 33.63 29.74 19.97
CA ASP A 66 33.86 29.68 21.42
C ASP A 66 32.91 28.70 22.16
N LEU A 67 32.28 27.76 21.45
CA LEU A 67 31.34 26.81 22.05
C LEU A 67 32.07 25.65 22.76
N ASP A 68 31.66 25.37 24.00
CA ASP A 68 32.14 24.23 24.79
C ASP A 68 31.42 22.93 24.40
N LEU A 69 31.59 22.49 23.15
CA LEU A 69 31.05 21.23 22.65
C LEU A 69 32.08 20.10 22.79
N GLU A 70 31.59 18.93 23.22
CA GLU A 70 32.38 17.71 23.42
C GLU A 70 32.15 16.68 22.33
N THR A 71 30.93 16.58 21.80
CA THR A 71 30.52 15.53 20.87
C THR A 71 29.81 16.10 19.65
N ILE A 72 30.04 15.46 18.49
CA ILE A 72 29.20 15.57 17.31
C ILE A 72 28.54 14.23 17.02
N SER A 73 27.23 14.26 16.76
CA SER A 73 26.43 13.13 16.32
C SER A 73 25.83 13.43 14.96
N VAL A 74 25.96 12.50 14.03
CA VAL A 74 25.32 12.59 12.71
C VAL A 74 24.43 11.38 12.53
N THR A 75 23.16 11.62 12.27
CA THR A 75 22.11 10.60 12.13
C THR A 75 21.53 10.63 10.72
N ALA A 76 21.53 9.48 10.06
CA ALA A 76 20.93 9.28 8.75
C ALA A 76 19.68 8.40 8.90
N SER A 77 18.55 8.87 8.36
CA SER A 77 17.30 8.10 8.27
C SER A 77 17.01 7.77 6.81
N GLY A 78 16.84 6.49 6.50
CA GLY A 78 16.57 6.02 5.14
C GLY A 78 15.10 5.68 4.95
N GLU A 79 14.54 5.86 3.76
CA GLU A 79 13.16 5.44 3.46
C GLU A 79 12.95 3.93 3.54
N ASP A 80 14.00 3.15 3.25
CA ASP A 80 14.01 1.69 3.09
C ASP A 80 14.31 0.90 4.38
N SER A 81 14.71 1.57 5.45
CA SER A 81 15.24 0.92 6.66
C SER A 81 14.33 1.04 7.88
N LEU A 82 14.22 -0.01 8.70
CA LEU A 82 13.56 0.08 10.01
C LEU A 82 14.42 0.77 11.06
N LYS A 83 15.65 1.10 10.71
CA LYS A 83 16.65 1.65 11.63
C LYS A 83 17.31 2.89 11.06
N ASN A 84 17.56 3.86 11.93
CA ASN A 84 18.44 4.98 11.66
C ASN A 84 19.90 4.56 11.92
N ILE A 85 20.81 5.20 11.20
CA ILE A 85 22.25 5.01 11.35
C ILE A 85 22.85 6.23 12.02
N VAL A 86 23.58 6.01 13.12
CA VAL A 86 24.20 7.07 13.90
C VAL A 86 25.70 6.89 13.97
N HIS A 87 26.40 7.99 13.74
CA HIS A 87 27.84 8.06 13.85
C HIS A 87 28.23 9.22 14.77
N ARG A 88 28.92 8.89 15.86
CA ARG A 88 29.32 9.85 16.92
C ARG A 88 30.82 10.07 16.94
N ARG A 89 31.23 11.25 17.37
CA ARG A 89 32.65 11.58 17.49
C ARG A 89 32.93 12.66 18.52
N SER A 90 34.03 12.51 19.26
CA SER A 90 34.50 13.52 20.22
C SER A 90 35.35 14.61 19.55
N PHE A 91 35.09 15.87 19.91
CA PHE A 91 35.92 17.02 19.53
C PHE A 91 37.33 16.94 20.12
N GLU A 92 37.55 16.27 21.25
CA GLU A 92 38.89 16.10 21.82
C GLU A 92 39.78 15.25 20.92
N GLU A 93 39.24 14.13 20.40
CA GLU A 93 39.94 13.30 19.43
C GLU A 93 40.25 14.06 18.14
N ILE A 94 39.32 14.90 17.69
CA ILE A 94 39.53 15.77 16.52
C ILE A 94 40.68 16.76 16.77
N ARG A 95 40.71 17.40 17.95
CA ARG A 95 41.78 18.34 18.32
C ARG A 95 43.14 17.64 18.41
N LYS A 96 43.22 16.47 19.03
CA LYS A 96 44.46 15.64 19.08
C LYS A 96 44.98 15.30 17.68
N LYS A 97 44.09 14.97 16.74
CA LYS A 97 44.45 14.71 15.33
C LYS A 97 45.01 15.94 14.62
N ARG A 98 44.37 17.10 14.76
CA ARG A 98 44.87 18.36 14.17
C ARG A 98 46.24 18.76 14.73
N ALA A 99 46.50 18.43 15.99
CA ALA A 99 47.81 18.59 16.62
C ALA A 99 48.86 17.54 16.17
N GLY A 100 48.51 16.60 15.28
CA GLY A 100 49.42 15.57 14.77
C GLY A 100 49.69 14.44 15.76
N VAL A 101 48.89 14.30 16.81
CA VAL A 101 49.08 13.31 17.89
C VAL A 101 48.61 11.91 17.48
N VAL A 102 47.72 11.80 16.48
CA VAL A 102 47.13 10.53 15.99
C VAL A 102 47.10 10.55 14.46
N ALA A 103 47.36 9.40 13.82
CA ALA A 103 47.40 9.29 12.36
C ALA A 103 45.99 9.25 11.73
N TRP A 104 45.82 9.91 10.57
CA TRP A 104 44.53 10.10 9.90
C TRP A 104 43.79 8.82 9.46
N HIS A 105 44.51 7.73 9.25
CA HIS A 105 43.99 6.46 8.70
C HIS A 105 43.61 5.44 9.78
N GLN A 106 43.82 5.74 11.06
CA GLN A 106 43.60 4.79 12.17
C GLN A 106 42.25 4.97 12.89
N VAL A 107 41.35 5.82 12.40
CA VAL A 107 40.23 6.33 13.22
C VAL A 107 38.90 6.44 12.47
N PHE A 108 38.74 5.66 11.40
CA PHE A 108 37.44 5.47 10.77
C PHE A 108 37.15 3.98 10.85
N ASN A 109 36.29 3.63 11.79
CA ASN A 109 35.92 2.25 12.02
C ASN A 109 34.41 2.13 11.81
N GLU A 110 34.00 1.28 10.88
CA GLU A 110 32.59 0.93 10.68
C GLU A 110 31.97 0.39 11.98
N ASP A 111 32.79 -0.12 12.91
CA ASP A 111 32.36 -0.52 14.26
C ASP A 111 31.79 0.63 15.11
N GLN A 112 31.91 1.90 14.69
CA GLN A 112 31.32 3.07 15.35
C GLN A 112 29.93 3.44 14.81
N ILE A 113 29.40 2.67 13.85
CA ILE A 113 28.04 2.83 13.34
C ILE A 113 27.07 2.17 14.31
N GLU A 114 26.22 2.97 14.92
CA GLU A 114 25.14 2.49 15.76
C GLU A 114 23.82 2.46 14.99
N GLN A 115 23.00 1.46 15.32
CA GLN A 115 21.69 1.24 14.76
C GLN A 115 20.61 1.48 15.82
N MET A 116 19.58 2.25 15.49
CA MET A 116 18.48 2.57 16.41
C MET A 116 17.13 2.60 15.68
N PRO A 117 15.99 2.60 16.40
CA PRO A 117 14.68 2.67 15.77
C PRO A 117 14.51 3.86 14.82
N CYS A 118 13.82 3.66 13.70
CA CYS A 118 13.71 4.68 12.64
C CYS A 118 12.91 5.94 13.02
N TRP A 119 12.14 5.91 14.11
CA TRP A 119 11.38 7.05 14.62
C TRP A 119 12.09 7.78 15.76
N GLU A 120 13.33 7.41 16.08
CA GLU A 120 14.05 7.95 17.23
C GLU A 120 15.34 8.63 16.79
N TRP A 121 15.63 9.75 17.45
CA TRP A 121 16.93 10.37 17.41
C TRP A 121 17.62 10.21 18.76
N ALA A 122 18.43 9.15 18.88
CA ALA A 122 18.98 8.74 20.18
C ALA A 122 19.89 9.77 20.87
N GLU A 123 20.40 10.77 20.14
CA GLU A 123 21.19 11.82 20.80
C GLU A 123 20.34 12.72 21.68
N PHE A 124 19.06 12.88 21.37
CA PHE A 124 18.16 13.80 22.06
C PHE A 124 16.92 13.12 22.62
N ASP A 125 16.88 11.79 22.62
CA ASP A 125 15.73 10.97 23.05
C ASP A 125 14.40 11.54 22.54
N GLN A 126 14.39 11.87 21.24
CA GLN A 126 13.30 12.59 20.60
C GLN A 126 12.73 11.76 19.46
N ALA A 127 11.39 11.72 19.38
CA ALA A 127 10.71 11.16 18.24
C ALA A 127 10.97 12.03 17.00
N VAL A 128 11.59 11.45 15.97
CA VAL A 128 11.87 12.09 14.68
C VAL A 128 11.43 11.17 13.57
N TYR A 129 10.45 11.62 12.80
CA TYR A 129 9.82 10.84 11.75
C TYR A 129 10.42 11.18 10.38
N HIS A 130 10.59 10.18 9.53
CA HIS A 130 11.02 10.41 8.15
C HIS A 130 9.95 11.20 7.39
N TYR A 131 8.68 10.80 7.54
CA TYR A 131 7.55 11.48 6.94
C TYR A 131 6.86 12.34 7.99
N GLU A 132 7.01 13.66 7.88
CA GLU A 132 6.33 14.65 8.75
C GLU A 132 4.92 14.95 8.24
N ILE A 133 4.21 13.90 7.83
CA ILE A 133 2.87 13.99 7.27
C ILE A 133 1.87 13.94 8.42
N SER A 134 1.19 15.06 8.65
CA SER A 134 0.20 15.23 9.72
C SER A 134 -1.24 14.97 9.28
N GLN A 135 -1.52 15.07 7.97
CA GLN A 135 -2.83 14.75 7.40
C GLN A 135 -2.84 13.31 6.93
N LEU A 136 -3.87 12.57 7.33
CA LEU A 136 -3.95 11.14 7.02
C LEU A 136 -4.13 10.90 5.52
N ASP A 137 -4.91 11.73 4.82
CA ASP A 137 -5.12 11.59 3.37
C ASP A 137 -3.80 11.66 2.58
N ASP A 138 -2.93 12.61 2.91
CA ASP A 138 -1.59 12.74 2.31
C ASP A 138 -0.72 11.48 2.55
N LEU A 139 -0.90 10.82 3.70
CA LEU A 139 -0.21 9.57 4.02
C LEU A 139 -0.74 8.42 3.16
N LEU A 140 -2.06 8.35 2.96
CA LEU A 140 -2.67 7.32 2.11
C LEU A 140 -2.21 7.48 0.67
N ASP A 141 -2.18 8.71 0.16
CA ASP A 141 -1.66 9.04 -1.17
C ASP A 141 -0.19 8.62 -1.31
N LEU A 142 0.65 8.91 -0.31
CA LEU A 142 2.04 8.47 -0.29
C LEU A 142 2.16 6.94 -0.33
N ILE A 143 1.37 6.22 0.47
CA ILE A 143 1.39 4.75 0.50
C ILE A 143 1.00 4.20 -0.89
N GLN A 144 -0.07 4.72 -1.47
CA GLN A 144 -0.55 4.31 -2.79
C GLN A 144 0.48 4.60 -3.89
N GLU A 145 1.06 5.80 -3.89
CA GLU A 145 2.11 6.20 -4.84
C GLU A 145 3.33 5.29 -4.72
N LYS A 146 3.81 5.07 -3.50
CA LYS A 146 5.00 4.26 -3.25
C LYS A 146 4.78 2.80 -3.67
N ILE A 147 3.59 2.23 -3.43
CA ILE A 147 3.25 0.88 -3.91
C ILE A 147 3.24 0.84 -5.44
N LEU A 148 2.64 1.83 -6.10
CA LEU A 148 2.60 1.90 -7.55
C LEU A 148 4.01 2.01 -8.15
N ILE A 149 4.86 2.89 -7.62
CA ILE A 149 6.22 3.11 -8.14
C ILE A 149 7.10 1.88 -7.91
N ASN A 150 7.08 1.31 -6.70
CA ASN A 150 8.02 0.25 -6.33
C ASN A 150 7.58 -1.14 -6.78
N LEU A 151 6.27 -1.40 -6.84
CA LEU A 151 5.71 -2.72 -7.16
C LEU A 151 4.98 -2.75 -8.50
N GLY A 152 4.82 -1.61 -9.18
CA GLY A 152 4.07 -1.52 -10.44
C GLY A 152 2.59 -1.86 -10.29
N LEU A 153 2.05 -1.75 -9.07
CA LEU A 153 0.74 -2.28 -8.71
C LEU A 153 -0.22 -1.16 -8.32
N SER A 154 -1.37 -1.11 -9.00
CA SER A 154 -2.46 -0.24 -8.57
C SER A 154 -3.19 -0.89 -7.40
N VAL A 155 -3.28 -0.15 -6.29
CA VAL A 155 -4.02 -0.56 -5.10
C VAL A 155 -5.18 0.40 -4.84
N GLN A 156 -6.10 -0.04 -4.01
CA GLN A 156 -7.13 0.77 -3.41
C GLN A 156 -6.95 0.77 -1.90
N ILE A 157 -7.07 1.94 -1.29
CA ILE A 157 -6.82 2.14 0.13
C ILE A 157 -8.10 2.64 0.79
N ALA A 158 -8.40 2.10 1.97
CA ALA A 158 -9.49 2.54 2.83
C ALA A 158 -9.01 2.56 4.27
N LEU A 159 -9.67 3.37 5.07
CA LEU A 159 -9.41 3.51 6.50
C LEU A 159 -10.69 3.13 7.26
N SER A 160 -10.53 2.49 8.41
CA SER A 160 -11.65 2.27 9.34
C SER A 160 -12.20 3.59 9.87
N GLU A 161 -13.45 3.58 10.33
CA GLU A 161 -14.13 4.78 10.86
C GLU A 161 -13.40 5.40 12.07
N ASP A 162 -12.70 4.59 12.86
CA ASP A 162 -11.90 5.03 14.01
C ASP A 162 -10.48 5.51 13.62
N GLY A 163 -10.09 5.35 12.36
CA GLY A 163 -8.79 5.71 11.84
C GLY A 163 -7.62 4.84 12.28
N GLN A 164 -7.88 3.73 12.98
CA GLN A 164 -6.82 2.87 13.53
C GLN A 164 -6.42 1.71 12.61
N SER A 165 -7.26 1.36 11.64
CA SER A 165 -7.00 0.25 10.71
C SER A 165 -6.96 0.73 9.26
N LEU A 166 -5.88 0.37 8.58
CA LEU A 166 -5.68 0.59 7.15
C LEU A 166 -6.03 -0.69 6.39
N GLY A 167 -6.88 -0.57 5.38
CA GLY A 167 -7.17 -1.61 4.40
C GLY A 167 -6.54 -1.25 3.06
N ILE A 168 -5.75 -2.17 2.49
CA ILE A 168 -5.16 -2.02 1.15
C ILE A 168 -5.57 -3.22 0.31
N SER A 169 -5.96 -2.95 -0.92
CA SER A 169 -6.63 -3.93 -1.77
C SER A 169 -6.08 -3.90 -3.18
N PHE A 170 -5.91 -5.07 -3.81
CA PHE A 170 -5.54 -5.15 -5.22
C PHE A 170 -6.17 -6.35 -5.90
N LEU A 171 -6.30 -6.26 -7.23
CA LEU A 171 -6.90 -7.30 -8.06
C LEU A 171 -5.84 -8.28 -8.56
N GLU A 172 -6.15 -9.57 -8.50
CA GLU A 172 -5.38 -10.63 -9.14
C GLU A 172 -6.27 -11.43 -10.09
N SER A 173 -5.72 -11.80 -11.25
CA SER A 173 -6.46 -12.59 -12.23
C SER A 173 -6.63 -14.04 -11.80
N VAL A 174 -5.66 -14.57 -11.07
CA VAL A 174 -5.66 -15.92 -10.50
C VAL A 174 -5.07 -15.81 -9.10
N LEU A 175 -5.81 -16.24 -8.09
CA LEU A 175 -5.40 -16.12 -6.69
C LEU A 175 -4.95 -17.46 -6.09
N TRP A 176 -5.55 -18.57 -6.54
CA TRP A 176 -5.42 -19.87 -5.89
C TRP A 176 -4.89 -20.95 -6.84
N SER A 177 -4.17 -21.93 -6.30
CA SER A 177 -3.82 -23.21 -6.92
C SER A 177 -4.01 -24.30 -5.88
N ASP A 178 -4.90 -25.27 -6.14
CA ASP A 178 -5.17 -26.40 -5.24
C ASP A 178 -5.41 -25.96 -3.77
N ASP A 179 -6.33 -25.00 -3.59
CA ASP A 179 -6.70 -24.40 -2.30
C ASP A 179 -5.58 -23.63 -1.56
N LEU A 180 -4.42 -23.46 -2.18
CA LEU A 180 -3.32 -22.64 -1.67
C LEU A 180 -3.21 -21.33 -2.44
N VAL A 181 -2.89 -20.25 -1.73
CA VAL A 181 -2.59 -18.96 -2.36
C VAL A 181 -1.34 -19.09 -3.20
N LEU A 182 -1.37 -18.55 -4.41
CA LEU A 182 -0.21 -18.57 -5.30
C LEU A 182 0.99 -17.87 -4.65
N PRO A 183 2.21 -18.47 -4.71
CA PRO A 183 3.40 -17.88 -4.11
C PRO A 183 3.69 -16.46 -4.58
N GLU A 184 3.43 -16.14 -5.86
CA GLU A 184 3.66 -14.79 -6.39
C GLU A 184 2.67 -13.77 -5.79
N VAL A 185 1.46 -14.21 -5.47
CA VAL A 185 0.46 -13.34 -4.81
C VAL A 185 0.83 -13.14 -3.34
N ASN A 186 1.21 -14.21 -2.64
CA ASN A 186 1.66 -14.09 -1.25
C ASN A 186 2.88 -13.17 -1.12
N ASN A 187 3.86 -13.30 -2.01
CA ASN A 187 5.03 -12.42 -2.05
C ASN A 187 4.64 -10.96 -2.30
N ARG A 188 3.67 -10.70 -3.19
CA ARG A 188 3.17 -9.34 -3.43
C ARG A 188 2.44 -8.78 -2.21
N ILE A 189 1.59 -9.56 -1.56
CA ILE A 189 0.93 -9.14 -0.32
C ILE A 189 1.94 -8.75 0.74
N LEU A 190 2.95 -9.59 0.98
CA LEU A 190 3.98 -9.31 1.97
C LEU A 190 4.83 -8.09 1.62
N ALA A 191 5.11 -7.85 0.34
CA ALA A 191 5.82 -6.66 -0.11
C ALA A 191 5.00 -5.38 0.13
N ILE A 192 3.71 -5.40 -0.21
CA ILE A 192 2.78 -4.28 0.05
C ILE A 192 2.68 -4.03 1.57
N LEU A 193 2.50 -5.09 2.35
CA LEU A 193 2.39 -5.04 3.81
C LEU A 193 3.63 -4.39 4.42
N GLN A 194 4.82 -4.87 4.04
CA GLN A 194 6.10 -4.35 4.51
C GLN A 194 6.25 -2.86 4.16
N GLN A 195 5.88 -2.48 2.94
CA GLN A 195 5.98 -1.10 2.47
C GLN A 195 5.03 -0.16 3.21
N ALA A 196 3.77 -0.56 3.38
CA ALA A 196 2.79 0.21 4.13
C ALA A 196 3.22 0.38 5.60
N LEU A 197 3.59 -0.72 6.27
CA LEU A 197 4.04 -0.66 7.67
C LEU A 197 5.30 0.20 7.85
N LEU A 198 6.25 0.12 6.91
CA LEU A 198 7.47 0.94 6.95
C LEU A 198 7.18 2.44 6.80
N ILE A 199 6.18 2.82 6.01
CA ILE A 199 5.74 4.21 5.92
C ILE A 199 5.04 4.63 7.21
N LEU A 200 4.13 3.80 7.73
CA LEU A 200 3.37 4.10 8.95
C LEU A 200 4.25 4.27 10.17
N ILE A 201 5.22 3.37 10.40
CA ILE A 201 6.13 3.44 11.55
C ILE A 201 7.04 4.69 11.51
N LYS A 202 7.24 5.24 10.32
CA LYS A 202 8.03 6.47 10.07
C LYS A 202 7.19 7.72 9.98
N SER A 203 5.94 7.65 10.41
CA SER A 203 5.00 8.76 10.41
C SER A 203 4.32 8.88 11.78
N PRO A 204 3.91 10.07 12.22
CA PRO A 204 3.29 10.29 13.53
C PRO A 204 1.80 9.88 13.59
N ASN A 205 1.37 8.89 12.81
CA ASN A 205 -0.05 8.61 12.56
C ASN A 205 -0.66 7.57 13.52
N PRO A 206 -1.98 7.63 13.77
CA PRO A 206 -2.67 6.77 14.74
C PRO A 206 -3.01 5.37 14.20
N VAL A 207 -2.61 5.03 12.98
CA VAL A 207 -2.88 3.71 12.40
C VAL A 207 -2.05 2.66 13.14
N GLU A 208 -2.74 1.66 13.69
CA GLU A 208 -2.14 0.59 14.48
C GLU A 208 -2.08 -0.73 13.70
N LYS A 209 -2.96 -0.90 12.71
CA LYS A 209 -3.16 -2.17 12.02
C LYS A 209 -3.24 -1.99 10.51
N VAL A 210 -2.65 -2.91 9.76
CA VAL A 210 -2.70 -2.96 8.29
C VAL A 210 -3.29 -4.30 7.85
N ASN A 211 -4.25 -4.24 6.94
CA ASN A 211 -4.88 -5.39 6.31
C ASN A 211 -4.65 -5.28 4.81
N ILE A 212 -3.97 -6.24 4.22
CA ILE A 212 -3.74 -6.32 2.78
C ILE A 212 -4.60 -7.45 2.22
N THR A 213 -5.47 -7.14 1.28
CA THR A 213 -6.37 -8.11 0.66
C THR A 213 -6.09 -8.23 -0.84
N ALA A 214 -5.73 -9.44 -1.26
CA ALA A 214 -5.73 -9.82 -2.66
C ALA A 214 -7.13 -10.29 -3.05
N VAL A 215 -7.67 -9.66 -4.10
CA VAL A 215 -9.01 -9.92 -4.62
C VAL A 215 -8.89 -10.73 -5.89
N GLY A 216 -9.26 -12.01 -5.82
CA GLY A 216 -9.20 -12.93 -6.95
C GLY A 216 -10.40 -12.76 -7.87
N LEU A 217 -10.16 -12.46 -9.15
CA LEU A 217 -11.22 -12.42 -10.16
C LEU A 217 -11.72 -13.82 -10.56
N ASP A 218 -10.98 -14.86 -10.19
CA ASP A 218 -11.24 -16.28 -10.46
C ASP A 218 -11.87 -17.03 -9.28
N SER A 219 -12.00 -16.37 -8.12
CA SER A 219 -12.39 -17.02 -6.86
C SER A 219 -13.40 -16.20 -6.07
N TRP A 220 -14.09 -16.91 -5.19
CA TRP A 220 -15.11 -16.39 -4.29
C TRP A 220 -14.52 -16.01 -2.93
N TYR A 221 -13.26 -16.40 -2.72
CA TYR A 221 -12.49 -16.08 -1.53
C TYR A 221 -11.38 -15.13 -1.92
N ASN A 222 -11.31 -14.02 -1.19
CA ASN A 222 -10.13 -13.18 -1.12
C ASN A 222 -9.18 -13.75 -0.07
N PHE A 223 -7.91 -13.39 -0.21
CA PHE A 223 -6.92 -13.70 0.79
C PHE A 223 -6.46 -12.40 1.45
N THR A 224 -6.59 -12.34 2.78
CA THR A 224 -6.19 -11.18 3.58
C THR A 224 -5.06 -11.54 4.51
N VAL A 225 -4.04 -10.70 4.51
CA VAL A 225 -2.91 -10.76 5.44
C VAL A 225 -2.93 -9.51 6.31
N THR A 226 -2.76 -9.71 7.60
CA THR A 226 -2.92 -8.68 8.61
C THR A 226 -1.71 -8.61 9.52
N ASP A 227 -1.27 -7.40 9.83
CA ASP A 227 -0.19 -7.14 10.78
C ASP A 227 -0.39 -5.81 11.52
N GLU A 228 0.38 -5.61 12.58
CA GLU A 228 0.32 -4.46 13.46
C GLU A 228 1.60 -3.63 13.36
N VAL A 229 1.46 -2.31 13.40
CA VAL A 229 2.60 -1.38 13.42
C VAL A 229 3.50 -1.65 14.63
N GLU A 230 2.94 -2.10 15.74
CA GLU A 230 3.70 -2.45 16.94
C GLU A 230 4.64 -3.64 16.74
N ASN A 231 4.23 -4.66 15.97
CA ASN A 231 5.10 -5.79 15.63
C ASN A 231 6.34 -5.30 14.86
N MET A 232 6.18 -4.31 13.99
CA MET A 232 7.28 -3.68 13.27
C MET A 232 8.17 -2.81 14.17
N ARG A 233 7.59 -2.16 15.20
CA ARG A 233 8.38 -1.46 16.23
C ARG A 233 9.26 -2.41 17.02
N LEU A 234 8.68 -3.50 17.50
CA LEU A 234 9.41 -4.55 18.21
C LEU A 234 10.53 -5.16 17.33
N ARG A 235 10.31 -5.32 16.02
CA ARG A 235 11.38 -5.74 15.10
C ARG A 235 12.51 -4.73 15.00
N ALA A 236 12.20 -3.43 14.87
CA ALA A 236 13.20 -2.38 14.78
C ALA A 236 14.07 -2.32 16.06
N GLN A 237 13.46 -2.59 17.22
CA GLN A 237 14.11 -2.68 18.53
C GLN A 237 14.84 -4.02 18.78
N ALA A 238 14.84 -4.94 17.81
CA ALA A 238 15.37 -6.30 17.95
C ALA A 238 14.70 -7.14 19.06
N ALA A 239 13.50 -6.76 19.50
CA ALA A 239 12.66 -7.52 20.43
C ALA A 239 11.87 -8.64 19.74
N LEU A 240 11.74 -8.58 18.41
CA LEU A 240 11.19 -9.66 17.57
C LEU A 240 12.18 -10.06 16.49
N THR A 241 12.47 -11.36 16.39
CA THR A 241 13.19 -11.91 15.24
C THR A 241 12.31 -11.88 13.98
N PRO A 242 12.90 -11.95 12.76
CA PRO A 242 12.11 -12.02 11.53
C PRO A 242 11.13 -13.19 11.48
N GLN A 243 11.51 -14.32 12.08
CA GLN A 243 10.66 -15.52 12.13
C GLN A 243 9.48 -15.34 13.09
N GLU A 244 9.72 -14.89 14.32
CA GLU A 244 8.66 -14.63 15.30
C GLU A 244 7.68 -13.57 14.80
N HIS A 245 8.17 -12.55 14.08
CA HIS A 245 7.30 -11.58 13.44
C HIS A 245 6.38 -12.22 12.40
N ARG A 246 6.93 -13.07 11.53
CA ARG A 246 6.14 -13.78 10.52
C ARG A 246 5.07 -14.67 11.16
N GLU A 247 5.34 -15.25 12.32
CA GLU A 247 4.38 -16.06 13.08
C GLU A 247 3.25 -15.25 13.71
N ARG A 248 3.42 -13.93 13.87
CA ARG A 248 2.37 -13.01 14.36
C ARG A 248 1.47 -12.47 13.26
N ILE A 249 1.91 -12.55 12.01
CA ILE A 249 1.09 -12.17 10.85
C ILE A 249 -0.12 -13.09 10.79
N THR A 250 -1.30 -12.50 10.66
CA THR A 250 -2.56 -13.25 10.57
C THR A 250 -2.97 -13.37 9.11
N GLU A 251 -3.22 -14.60 8.67
CA GLU A 251 -3.66 -14.93 7.31
C GLU A 251 -5.09 -15.47 7.35
N GLN A 252 -5.97 -14.93 6.52
CA GLN A 252 -7.39 -15.29 6.50
C GLN A 252 -7.93 -15.38 5.08
N SER A 253 -8.75 -16.40 4.84
CA SER A 253 -9.58 -16.51 3.64
C SER A 253 -10.96 -15.99 3.96
N ASN A 254 -11.36 -14.90 3.30
CA ASN A 254 -12.65 -14.25 3.51
C ASN A 254 -13.43 -14.26 2.20
N MET A 255 -14.75 -14.30 2.27
CA MET A 255 -15.55 -14.18 1.05
C MET A 255 -15.27 -12.84 0.38
N PHE A 256 -15.28 -12.79 -0.95
CA PHE A 256 -14.73 -11.64 -1.69
C PHE A 256 -15.41 -10.29 -1.41
N TRP A 257 -16.64 -10.33 -0.89
CA TRP A 257 -17.47 -9.18 -0.54
C TRP A 257 -17.43 -8.83 0.96
N GLN A 258 -16.73 -9.62 1.79
CA GLN A 258 -16.50 -9.33 3.21
C GLN A 258 -15.11 -8.72 3.41
N TRP A 259 -15.08 -7.53 4.01
CA TRP A 259 -13.85 -6.80 4.27
C TRP A 259 -13.62 -6.63 5.78
N PRO A 260 -12.42 -6.94 6.29
CA PRO A 260 -12.14 -6.92 7.73
C PRO A 260 -12.11 -5.50 8.33
N VAL A 261 -12.02 -4.45 7.51
CA VAL A 261 -11.98 -3.03 7.95
C VAL A 261 -13.35 -2.34 7.99
N GLY A 262 -14.45 -3.07 7.74
CA GLY A 262 -15.82 -2.52 7.80
C GLY A 262 -16.21 -1.60 6.63
N GLY A 263 -15.35 -1.45 5.62
CA GLY A 263 -15.57 -0.59 4.45
C GLY A 263 -15.78 -1.36 3.14
N VAL A 264 -16.41 -0.71 2.16
CA VAL A 264 -16.52 -1.19 0.77
C VAL A 264 -15.43 -0.54 -0.06
N VAL A 265 -14.45 -1.33 -0.54
CA VAL A 265 -13.43 -0.84 -1.46
C VAL A 265 -13.92 -1.01 -2.89
N SER A 266 -13.97 0.10 -3.61
CA SER A 266 -14.56 0.20 -4.94
C SER A 266 -13.44 0.24 -5.98
N PHE A 267 -13.18 -0.87 -6.67
CA PHE A 267 -12.18 -0.92 -7.73
C PHE A 267 -12.64 -0.24 -9.01
N TYR A 268 -13.95 -0.21 -9.22
CA TYR A 268 -14.55 0.44 -10.37
C TYR A 268 -15.36 1.66 -9.93
N ASN A 269 -14.96 2.82 -10.43
CA ASN A 269 -15.88 3.94 -10.54
C ASN A 269 -16.96 3.60 -11.58
N GLN A 270 -17.98 4.46 -11.67
CA GLN A 270 -19.10 4.25 -12.58
C GLN A 270 -18.66 4.08 -14.05
N ASP A 271 -17.73 4.91 -14.53
CA ASP A 271 -17.26 4.84 -15.93
C ASP A 271 -16.53 3.53 -16.23
N MET A 272 -15.71 3.06 -15.27
CA MET A 272 -15.03 1.77 -15.38
C MET A 272 -16.02 0.62 -15.35
N LEU A 273 -17.04 0.67 -14.48
CA LEU A 273 -18.12 -0.31 -14.46
C LEU A 273 -18.83 -0.37 -15.82
N MET A 274 -19.19 0.78 -16.40
CA MET A 274 -19.81 0.85 -17.74
C MET A 274 -18.88 0.28 -18.81
N GLY A 275 -17.62 0.72 -18.85
CA GLY A 275 -16.64 0.26 -19.84
C GLY A 275 -16.37 -1.25 -19.76
N LYS A 276 -16.24 -1.79 -18.55
CA LYS A 276 -16.06 -3.23 -18.31
C LYS A 276 -17.32 -4.03 -18.66
N SER A 277 -18.51 -3.50 -18.36
CA SER A 277 -19.77 -4.11 -18.78
C SER A 277 -19.84 -4.24 -20.31
N ILE A 278 -19.47 -3.17 -21.04
CA ILE A 278 -19.36 -3.21 -22.52
C ILE A 278 -18.40 -4.31 -22.97
N GLN A 279 -17.21 -4.38 -22.39
CA GLN A 279 -16.21 -5.40 -22.76
C GLN A 279 -16.70 -6.83 -22.47
N THR A 280 -17.29 -7.05 -21.29
CA THR A 280 -17.83 -8.35 -20.85
C THR A 280 -18.88 -8.88 -21.81
N VAL A 281 -19.80 -8.02 -22.24
CA VAL A 281 -20.89 -8.39 -23.15
C VAL A 281 -20.39 -8.50 -24.58
N LYS A 282 -19.58 -7.55 -25.06
CA LYS A 282 -18.99 -7.59 -26.41
C LYS A 282 -18.12 -8.83 -26.63
N ARG A 283 -17.34 -9.25 -25.64
CA ARG A 283 -16.49 -10.45 -25.74
C ARG A 283 -17.30 -11.73 -25.93
N ARG A 284 -18.52 -11.80 -25.38
CA ARG A 284 -19.34 -13.02 -25.40
C ARG A 284 -20.40 -13.03 -26.49
N LEU A 285 -21.00 -11.87 -26.80
CA LEU A 285 -22.07 -11.76 -27.80
C LEU A 285 -21.62 -11.09 -29.10
N ASN A 286 -20.44 -10.47 -29.14
CA ASN A 286 -19.94 -9.68 -30.28
C ASN A 286 -20.94 -8.60 -30.76
N GLN A 287 -21.77 -8.08 -29.85
CA GLN A 287 -22.73 -7.02 -30.11
C GLN A 287 -22.32 -5.71 -29.39
N PRO A 288 -22.62 -4.55 -29.97
CA PRO A 288 -22.53 -3.28 -29.26
C PRO A 288 -23.62 -3.20 -28.18
N ILE A 289 -23.29 -2.58 -27.06
CA ILE A 289 -24.25 -2.31 -25.98
C ILE A 289 -24.04 -0.91 -25.43
N ASN A 290 -25.10 -0.35 -24.85
CA ASN A 290 -25.04 0.87 -24.06
C ASN A 290 -25.56 0.54 -22.65
N PRO A 291 -24.66 0.25 -21.69
CA PRO A 291 -25.07 0.08 -20.30
C PRO A 291 -25.60 1.41 -19.75
N SER A 292 -26.56 1.33 -18.85
CA SER A 292 -27.12 2.49 -18.15
C SER A 292 -27.38 2.16 -16.69
N LEU A 293 -27.42 3.19 -15.86
CA LEU A 293 -27.75 3.09 -14.44
C LEU A 293 -29.03 3.90 -14.18
N ASP A 294 -30.02 3.25 -13.59
CA ASP A 294 -31.33 3.83 -13.27
C ASP A 294 -31.78 3.34 -11.90
N GLN A 295 -32.03 4.25 -10.94
CA GLN A 295 -32.59 3.93 -9.61
C GLN A 295 -32.02 2.64 -8.98
N GLU A 296 -30.69 2.56 -8.81
CA GLU A 296 -30.00 1.40 -8.23
C GLU A 296 -30.07 0.11 -9.09
N ARG A 297 -30.30 0.24 -10.40
CA ARG A 297 -30.30 -0.85 -11.37
C ARG A 297 -29.27 -0.63 -12.47
N LEU A 298 -28.39 -1.62 -12.69
CA LEU A 298 -27.55 -1.70 -13.88
C LEU A 298 -28.35 -2.34 -15.03
N GLN A 299 -28.65 -1.57 -16.06
CA GLN A 299 -29.38 -2.02 -17.23
C GLN A 299 -28.47 -2.17 -18.46
N ILE A 300 -28.44 -3.37 -19.02
CA ILE A 300 -27.71 -3.74 -20.22
C ILE A 300 -28.70 -4.03 -21.34
N GLU A 301 -28.68 -3.24 -22.41
CA GLU A 301 -29.50 -3.51 -23.61
C GLU A 301 -28.62 -3.95 -24.79
N VAL A 302 -29.00 -5.06 -25.42
CA VAL A 302 -28.35 -5.64 -26.60
C VAL A 302 -29.36 -5.72 -27.73
N PHE A 303 -29.06 -5.12 -28.88
CA PHE A 303 -29.93 -5.15 -30.04
C PHE A 303 -29.36 -6.07 -31.14
N PHE A 304 -30.20 -6.96 -31.66
CA PHE A 304 -29.90 -7.82 -32.81
C PHE A 304 -30.78 -7.42 -33.99
N TYR A 305 -30.15 -7.25 -35.17
CA TYR A 305 -30.86 -6.90 -36.41
C TYR A 305 -31.65 -8.09 -36.98
N ASP A 306 -31.15 -9.30 -36.77
CA ASP A 306 -31.79 -10.56 -37.16
C ASP A 306 -32.54 -11.18 -35.96
N ASP A 307 -33.23 -12.30 -36.18
CA ASP A 307 -33.87 -13.07 -35.12
C ASP A 307 -32.86 -13.49 -34.03
N LEU A 308 -33.31 -13.58 -32.78
CA LEU A 308 -32.47 -14.01 -31.66
C LEU A 308 -31.95 -15.42 -31.92
N PRO A 309 -30.63 -15.64 -31.98
CA PRO A 309 -30.08 -16.97 -32.17
C PRO A 309 -30.64 -17.95 -31.14
N ASP A 310 -31.10 -19.11 -31.59
CA ASP A 310 -31.77 -20.10 -30.74
C ASP A 310 -30.93 -20.52 -29.51
N TYR A 311 -29.60 -20.50 -29.64
CA TYR A 311 -28.69 -20.79 -28.54
C TYR A 311 -28.90 -19.81 -27.37
N LEU A 312 -29.04 -18.50 -27.65
CA LEU A 312 -29.26 -17.45 -26.63
C LEU A 312 -30.61 -17.58 -25.90
N GLN A 313 -31.59 -18.29 -26.46
CA GLN A 313 -32.90 -18.46 -25.85
C GLN A 313 -32.93 -19.51 -24.74
N ALA A 314 -31.86 -20.32 -24.60
CA ALA A 314 -31.75 -21.40 -23.63
C ALA A 314 -30.44 -21.37 -22.81
N ASP A 315 -29.65 -20.28 -22.88
CA ASP A 315 -28.20 -20.42 -22.73
C ASP A 315 -27.59 -20.15 -21.33
N PRO A 316 -26.64 -21.00 -20.88
CA PRO A 316 -25.62 -20.64 -19.88
C PRO A 316 -24.75 -19.42 -20.27
N ILE A 317 -24.68 -19.01 -21.53
CA ILE A 317 -23.92 -17.79 -21.93
C ILE A 317 -24.46 -16.53 -21.25
N ILE A 318 -25.79 -16.34 -21.21
CA ILE A 318 -26.39 -15.15 -20.59
C ILE A 318 -26.20 -15.16 -19.08
N GLN A 319 -26.37 -16.32 -18.42
CA GLN A 319 -26.06 -16.47 -17.00
C GLN A 319 -24.59 -16.15 -16.70
N ARG A 320 -23.64 -16.60 -17.53
CA ARG A 320 -22.21 -16.24 -17.38
C ARG A 320 -21.94 -14.75 -17.56
N ILE A 321 -22.66 -14.08 -18.46
CA ILE A 321 -22.60 -12.63 -18.60
C ILE A 321 -23.13 -11.97 -17.34
N MET A 322 -24.30 -12.39 -16.85
CA MET A 322 -24.90 -11.88 -15.61
C MET A 322 -23.96 -12.06 -14.42
N HIS A 323 -23.38 -13.25 -14.21
CA HIS A 323 -22.37 -13.49 -13.16
C HIS A 323 -21.19 -12.52 -13.25
N SER A 324 -20.67 -12.31 -14.46
CA SER A 324 -19.57 -11.36 -14.66
C SER A 324 -19.99 -9.92 -14.35
N LEU A 325 -21.22 -9.53 -14.68
CA LEU A 325 -21.74 -8.20 -14.38
C LEU A 325 -22.00 -8.03 -12.88
N GLU A 326 -22.51 -9.05 -12.19
CA GLU A 326 -22.66 -9.09 -10.74
C GLU A 326 -21.32 -8.89 -10.06
N ASP A 327 -20.29 -9.62 -10.48
CA ASP A 327 -18.94 -9.48 -9.93
C ASP A 327 -18.40 -8.06 -10.19
N LEU A 328 -18.58 -7.51 -11.39
CA LEU A 328 -18.18 -6.13 -11.69
C LEU A 328 -18.91 -5.10 -10.80
N VAL A 329 -20.21 -5.30 -10.54
CA VAL A 329 -20.98 -4.40 -9.69
C VAL A 329 -20.58 -4.54 -8.22
N LEU A 330 -20.35 -5.76 -7.74
CA LEU A 330 -19.85 -6.00 -6.38
C LEU A 330 -18.43 -5.45 -6.18
N LEU A 331 -17.65 -5.32 -7.25
CA LEU A 331 -16.36 -4.62 -7.28
C LEU A 331 -16.48 -3.10 -7.49
N SER A 332 -17.70 -2.59 -7.64
CA SER A 332 -17.98 -1.17 -7.78
C SER A 332 -18.52 -0.57 -6.48
N GLY A 333 -18.27 0.72 -6.27
CA GLY A 333 -18.85 1.46 -5.14
C GLY A 333 -20.28 1.91 -5.35
N GLN A 334 -20.92 1.42 -6.41
CA GLN A 334 -22.23 1.88 -6.82
C GLN A 334 -23.29 1.18 -5.98
N LYS A 335 -24.24 1.96 -5.47
CA LYS A 335 -25.46 1.43 -4.88
C LYS A 335 -26.33 0.89 -6.01
N ILE A 336 -26.12 -0.38 -6.33
CA ILE A 336 -26.88 -1.13 -7.31
C ILE A 336 -27.42 -2.33 -6.56
N ASP A 337 -28.72 -2.53 -6.63
CA ASP A 337 -29.40 -3.65 -5.99
C ASP A 337 -29.87 -4.67 -7.02
N THR A 338 -29.89 -4.31 -8.30
CA THR A 338 -30.39 -5.17 -9.36
C THR A 338 -29.58 -5.01 -10.65
N ILE A 339 -29.34 -6.12 -11.33
CA ILE A 339 -28.79 -6.14 -12.68
C ILE A 339 -29.87 -6.66 -13.62
N GLN A 340 -30.08 -5.96 -14.73
CA GLN A 340 -31.03 -6.32 -15.77
C GLN A 340 -30.35 -6.35 -17.13
N MET A 341 -30.53 -7.45 -17.87
CA MET A 341 -30.10 -7.59 -19.25
C MET A 341 -31.30 -7.80 -20.16
N ARG A 342 -31.38 -7.02 -21.25
CA ARG A 342 -32.44 -7.10 -22.26
C ARG A 342 -31.82 -7.39 -23.62
N LEU A 343 -32.21 -8.52 -24.22
CA LEU A 343 -31.90 -8.82 -25.62
C LEU A 343 -33.13 -8.45 -26.47
N LYS A 344 -32.95 -7.60 -27.46
CA LYS A 344 -34.03 -7.06 -28.30
C LYS A 344 -33.75 -7.34 -29.78
N THR A 345 -34.82 -7.61 -30.52
CA THR A 345 -34.87 -7.54 -31.99
C THR A 345 -35.97 -6.56 -32.40
N HIS A 346 -36.21 -6.41 -33.70
CA HIS A 346 -37.37 -5.65 -34.20
C HIS A 346 -38.72 -6.23 -33.79
N HIS A 347 -38.79 -7.51 -33.40
CA HIS A 347 -40.05 -8.23 -33.17
C HIS A 347 -40.17 -8.86 -31.79
N ASN A 348 -39.05 -9.15 -31.12
CA ASN A 348 -39.00 -9.88 -29.86
C ASN A 348 -38.11 -9.20 -28.83
N GLN A 349 -38.42 -9.41 -27.56
CA GLN A 349 -37.53 -9.08 -26.46
C GLN A 349 -37.51 -10.20 -25.42
N ILE A 350 -36.33 -10.39 -24.83
CA ILE A 350 -36.12 -11.29 -23.70
C ILE A 350 -35.35 -10.52 -22.64
N CYS A 351 -35.79 -10.61 -21.39
CA CYS A 351 -35.10 -10.01 -20.26
C CYS A 351 -34.73 -11.02 -19.19
N TRP A 352 -33.57 -10.76 -18.61
CA TRP A 352 -33.03 -11.39 -17.41
C TRP A 352 -32.84 -10.33 -16.35
N GLN A 353 -33.24 -10.63 -15.14
CA GLN A 353 -33.03 -9.74 -14.00
C GLN A 353 -32.62 -10.55 -12.77
N GLN A 354 -31.68 -10.02 -12.02
CA GLN A 354 -31.15 -10.62 -10.80
C GLN A 354 -30.94 -9.55 -9.73
N SER A 355 -31.37 -9.85 -8.49
CA SER A 355 -31.04 -9.04 -7.32
C SER A 355 -29.60 -9.31 -6.88
N LEU A 356 -28.86 -8.26 -6.54
CA LEU A 356 -27.55 -8.42 -5.94
C LEU A 356 -27.60 -9.05 -4.56
N ASP A 357 -28.69 -8.95 -3.81
CA ASP A 357 -28.80 -9.67 -2.53
C ASP A 357 -28.88 -11.18 -2.73
N THR A 358 -29.55 -11.60 -3.79
CA THR A 358 -29.57 -13.01 -4.18
C THR A 358 -28.20 -13.45 -4.69
N ALA A 359 -27.54 -12.62 -5.51
CA ALA A 359 -26.15 -12.86 -5.92
C ALA A 359 -25.23 -12.97 -4.71
N ARG A 360 -25.31 -12.04 -3.74
CA ARG A 360 -24.58 -12.09 -2.47
C ARG A 360 -24.85 -13.39 -1.74
N THR A 361 -26.12 -13.75 -1.53
CA THR A 361 -26.53 -14.96 -0.80
C THR A 361 -25.95 -16.24 -1.41
N TYR A 362 -26.05 -16.38 -2.73
CA TYR A 362 -25.38 -17.46 -3.47
C TYR A 362 -23.87 -17.39 -3.29
N ARG A 363 -23.29 -16.20 -3.45
CA ARG A 363 -21.87 -15.91 -3.24
C ARG A 363 -21.38 -16.15 -1.80
N MET A 364 -22.30 -16.23 -0.83
CA MET A 364 -21.98 -16.61 0.55
C MET A 364 -21.97 -18.12 0.79
N GLY A 365 -22.33 -18.92 -0.23
CA GLY A 365 -22.61 -20.35 -0.05
C GLY A 365 -23.89 -20.63 0.76
N LEU A 366 -24.76 -19.63 0.92
CA LEU A 366 -26.04 -19.75 1.64
C LEU A 366 -27.20 -20.16 0.74
N MET A 367 -26.95 -20.27 -0.57
CA MET A 367 -27.90 -20.67 -1.60
C MET A 367 -27.14 -21.60 -2.56
N ASP A 368 -27.79 -22.67 -3.03
CA ASP A 368 -27.16 -23.60 -3.96
C ASP A 368 -27.24 -23.11 -5.43
N GLU A 369 -26.45 -23.72 -6.33
CA GLU A 369 -26.40 -23.29 -7.74
C GLU A 369 -27.73 -23.48 -8.48
N ALA A 370 -28.52 -24.50 -8.10
CA ALA A 370 -29.81 -24.75 -8.74
C ALA A 370 -30.86 -23.72 -8.28
N GLU A 371 -30.88 -23.42 -6.98
CA GLU A 371 -31.70 -22.37 -6.40
C GLU A 371 -31.31 -21.00 -7.00
N TYR A 372 -30.01 -20.73 -7.11
CA TYR A 372 -29.50 -19.51 -7.72
C TYR A 372 -29.88 -19.37 -9.19
N ALA A 373 -29.66 -20.41 -9.99
CA ALA A 373 -30.04 -20.42 -11.40
C ALA A 373 -31.55 -20.24 -11.62
N ASN A 374 -32.38 -20.71 -10.69
CA ASN A 374 -33.83 -20.53 -10.72
C ASN A 374 -34.30 -19.17 -10.20
N SER A 375 -33.43 -18.41 -9.53
CA SER A 375 -33.75 -17.09 -8.98
C SER A 375 -33.76 -15.97 -10.03
N TYR A 376 -33.18 -16.22 -11.20
CA TYR A 376 -33.23 -15.31 -12.33
C TYR A 376 -34.67 -15.08 -12.78
N PHE A 377 -35.11 -13.83 -12.75
CA PHE A 377 -36.35 -13.47 -13.38
C PHE A 377 -36.16 -13.49 -14.90
N PHE A 378 -36.88 -14.39 -15.56
CA PHE A 378 -36.90 -14.55 -17.00
C PHE A 378 -38.29 -14.21 -17.54
N ALA A 379 -38.36 -13.26 -18.47
CA ALA A 379 -39.59 -12.98 -19.21
C ALA A 379 -39.33 -12.84 -20.71
N LYS A 380 -40.21 -13.46 -21.49
CA LYS A 380 -40.35 -13.24 -22.94
C LYS A 380 -41.48 -12.21 -23.16
N GLU A 381 -41.30 -11.31 -24.13
CA GLU A 381 -42.30 -10.31 -24.58
C GLU A 381 -42.59 -9.17 -23.56
N ASP A 382 -43.76 -8.50 -23.63
CA ASP A 382 -44.15 -7.21 -22.99
C ASP A 382 -44.07 -7.16 -21.43
N LYS A 383 -43.52 -8.17 -20.77
CA LYS A 383 -43.43 -8.28 -19.30
C LYS A 383 -42.07 -7.90 -18.72
N CYS A 384 -41.18 -7.31 -19.52
CA CYS A 384 -39.94 -6.70 -19.05
C CYS A 384 -40.23 -5.35 -18.40
N LEU A 385 -40.87 -5.37 -17.22
CA LEU A 385 -41.12 -4.17 -16.39
C LEU A 385 -39.92 -3.92 -15.45
#